data_AF-A0A8T4Z6Z5-F1
#
_entry.id   AF-A0A8T4Z6Z5-F1
#
_cell.length_a   1.000
_cell.length_b   1.000
_cell.length_c   1.000
_cell.angle_alpha   90.00
_cell.angle_beta   90.00
_cell.angle_gamma   90.00
#
_symmetry.space_group_name_H-M   'P 1'
#
loop_
_entity.id
_entity.type
_entity.pdbx_description
1 polymer ?
#
loop_
_entity_poly.entity_id
_entity_poly.type
_entity_poly.pdbx_seq_one_letter_code
_entity_poly.pdbx_strand_id
1 'polypeptide(L)' 'GLTAISLEEFQKNLKNLEMASLEFHLMRGDFESWFRGLGDEFLAERVSKIRKGGLKGAEALRALSEAIEARIRELKEDLQ' A
#
# COMPACT_ATOMS: atom_id res chain seq x y z
N GLY A 1 -13.98 -11.37 -1.64
CA GLY A 1 -13.06 -10.24 -1.48
C GLY A 1 -11.87 -10.70 -0.67
N LEU A 2 -10.68 -10.15 -0.94
CA LEU A 2 -9.49 -10.36 -0.13
C LEU A 2 -9.54 -9.39 1.07
N THR A 3 -9.22 -9.87 2.25
CA THR A 3 -9.08 -9.06 3.47
C THR A 3 -7.63 -9.06 3.91
N ALA A 4 -7.17 -7.99 4.54
CA ALA A 4 -5.87 -7.93 5.19
C ALA A 4 -6.03 -7.38 6.60
N ILE A 5 -5.42 -8.03 7.58
CA ILE A 5 -5.34 -7.56 8.97
C ILE A 5 -3.93 -7.08 9.36
N SER A 6 -2.96 -7.17 8.45
CA SER A 6 -1.61 -6.63 8.63
C SER A 6 -1.00 -6.11 7.32
N LEU A 7 0.09 -5.36 7.42
CA LEU A 7 0.86 -4.89 6.24
C LEU A 7 1.44 -6.07 5.45
N GLU A 8 1.89 -7.13 6.12
CA GLU A 8 2.40 -8.33 5.47
C GLU A 8 1.31 -9.10 4.72
N GLU A 9 0.12 -9.22 5.30
CA GLU A 9 -1.01 -9.85 4.61
C GLU A 9 -1.45 -9.01 3.42
N PHE A 10 -1.50 -7.68 3.58
CA PHE A 10 -1.78 -6.77 2.48
C PHE A 10 -0.74 -6.92 1.35
N GLN A 11 0.55 -6.96 1.67
CA GLN A 11 1.63 -7.15 0.70
C GLN A 11 1.50 -8.50 -0.02
N LYS A 12 1.14 -9.58 0.68
CA LYS A 12 0.87 -10.89 0.07
C LYS A 12 -0.33 -10.83 -0.88
N ASN A 13 -1.40 -10.14 -0.47
CA ASN A 13 -2.62 -10.00 -1.25
C ASN A 13 -2.40 -9.18 -2.53
N LEU A 14 -1.52 -8.17 -2.51
CA LEU A 14 -1.17 -7.39 -3.71
C LEU A 14 -0.71 -8.26 -4.88
N LYS A 15 -0.04 -9.40 -4.61
CA LYS A 15 0.42 -10.33 -5.66
C LYS A 15 -0.71 -11.03 -6.40
N ASN A 16 -1.89 -11.13 -5.78
CA ASN A 16 -3.05 -11.83 -6.30
C ASN A 16 -4.21 -10.88 -6.62
N LEU A 17 -4.04 -9.57 -6.42
CA LEU A 17 -5.06 -8.58 -6.64
C LEU A 17 -5.20 -8.30 -8.14
N GLU A 18 -6.43 -8.29 -8.65
CA GLU A 18 -6.67 -7.86 -10.03
C GLU A 18 -6.26 -6.39 -10.21
N MET A 19 -5.58 -6.09 -11.31
CA MET A 19 -5.08 -4.73 -11.58
C MET A 19 -6.18 -3.66 -11.56
N ALA A 20 -7.36 -3.98 -12.07
CA ALA A 20 -8.50 -3.05 -12.03
C ALA A 20 -8.92 -2.69 -10.59
N SER A 21 -8.89 -3.67 -9.68
CA SER A 21 -9.18 -3.45 -8.27
C SER A 21 -8.09 -2.61 -7.60
N LEU A 22 -6.81 -2.89 -7.91
CA LEU A 22 -5.68 -2.11 -7.43
C LEU A 22 -5.83 -0.62 -7.78
N GLU A 23 -6.05 -0.33 -9.07
CA GLU A 23 -6.19 1.04 -9.55
C GLU A 23 -7.42 1.73 -8.95
N PHE A 24 -8.54 1.01 -8.87
CA PHE A 24 -9.78 1.54 -8.30
C PHE A 24 -9.58 1.99 -6.85
N HIS A 25 -9.01 1.14 -6.00
CA HIS A 25 -8.76 1.47 -4.59
C HIS A 25 -7.67 2.51 -4.40
N LEU A 26 -6.60 2.46 -5.20
CA LEU A 26 -5.52 3.46 -5.16
C LEU A 26 -6.03 4.85 -5.53
N MET A 27 -6.79 4.97 -6.62
CA MET A 27 -7.31 6.26 -7.10
C MET A 27 -8.30 6.89 -6.13
N ARG A 28 -9.10 6.08 -5.43
CA ARG A 28 -10.01 6.56 -4.38
C ARG A 28 -9.31 6.99 -3.09
N GLY A 29 -8.07 6.56 -2.89
CA GLY A 29 -7.35 6.78 -1.63
C GLY A 29 -7.78 5.81 -0.51
N ASP A 30 -8.31 4.65 -0.87
CA ASP A 30 -8.75 3.65 0.11
C ASP A 30 -7.53 3.12 0.91
N PHE A 31 -6.41 2.89 0.24
CA PHE A 31 -5.18 2.40 0.88
C PHE A 31 -4.58 3.41 1.87
N GLU A 32 -4.44 4.68 1.49
CA GLU A 32 -3.95 5.72 2.42
C GLU A 32 -4.89 5.89 3.63
N SER A 33 -6.21 5.78 3.44
CA SER A 33 -7.17 5.84 4.54
C SER A 33 -7.04 4.65 5.47
N TRP A 34 -6.83 3.45 4.92
CA TRP A 34 -6.60 2.24 5.70
C TRP A 34 -5.31 2.32 6.52
N PHE A 35 -4.20 2.77 5.93
CA PHE A 35 -2.92 2.94 6.64
C PHE A 35 -3.03 3.96 7.78
N ARG A 36 -3.75 5.07 7.61
CA ARG A 36 -4.06 5.99 8.71
C ARG A 36 -4.87 5.33 9.83
N GLY A 37 -5.83 4.48 9.46
CA GLY A 37 -6.59 3.67 10.42
C GLY A 37 -5.72 2.72 11.26
N LEU A 38 -4.57 2.31 10.74
CA LEU A 38 -3.56 1.53 11.46
C LEU A 38 -2.59 2.40 12.29
N GLY A 39 -2.72 3.73 12.23
CA GLY A 39 -1.80 4.68 12.87
C GLY A 39 -0.50 4.94 12.08
N ASP A 40 -0.38 4.44 10.85
CA ASP A 40 0.82 4.60 10.02
C ASP A 40 0.69 5.80 9.06
N GLU A 41 0.75 7.01 9.63
CA GLU A 41 0.65 8.26 8.86
C GLU A 41 1.76 8.38 7.81
N PHE A 42 2.94 7.83 8.10
CA PHE A 42 4.09 7.89 7.21
C PHE A 42 3.87 7.07 5.93
N LEU A 43 3.39 5.84 6.06
CA LEU A 43 3.01 5.03 4.90
C LEU A 43 1.83 5.65 4.14
N ALA A 44 0.85 6.19 4.87
CA ALA A 44 -0.29 6.86 4.25
C ALA A 44 0.15 8.05 3.37
N GLU A 45 1.08 8.87 3.83
CA GLU A 45 1.58 10.00 3.04
C GLU A 45 2.39 9.55 1.82
N ARG A 46 3.25 8.53 1.97
CA ARG A 46 4.00 7.93 0.85
C ARG A 46 3.06 7.44 -0.24
N VAL A 47 2.01 6.71 0.12
CA VAL A 47 1.01 6.19 -0.82
C VAL A 47 0.16 7.31 -1.42
N SER A 48 -0.08 8.40 -0.69
CA SER A 48 -0.76 9.57 -1.23
C SER A 48 0.03 10.24 -2.37
N LYS A 49 1.35 10.26 -2.29
CA LYS A 49 2.23 10.77 -3.36
C LYS A 49 2.13 9.89 -4.60
N ILE A 50 2.07 8.57 -4.44
CA ILE A 50 1.87 7.61 -5.53
C ILE A 50 0.52 7.88 -6.24
N ARG A 51 -0.57 7.98 -5.47
CA ARG A 51 -1.90 8.30 -6.01
C ARG A 51 -1.88 9.61 -6.79
N LYS A 52 -1.35 10.68 -6.19
CA LYS A 52 -1.29 12.02 -6.81
C LYS A 52 -0.41 12.05 -8.07
N GLY A 53 0.58 11.16 -8.16
CA GLY A 53 1.39 10.96 -9.35
C GLY A 53 0.65 10.30 -10.52
N GLY A 54 -0.53 9.72 -10.29
CA GLY A 54 -1.38 9.16 -11.35
C GLY A 54 -0.81 7.90 -12.02
N LEU A 55 0.07 7.16 -11.34
CA LEU A 55 0.60 5.89 -11.84
C LEU A 55 -0.51 4.87 -12.08
N LYS A 56 -0.32 3.99 -13.07
CA LYS A 56 -1.27 2.95 -13.46
C LYS A 56 -0.57 1.62 -13.72
N GLY A 57 -1.33 0.55 -13.83
CA GLY A 57 -0.85 -0.75 -14.25
C GLY A 57 0.27 -1.28 -13.35
N ALA A 58 1.25 -1.91 -13.98
CA ALA A 58 2.43 -2.44 -13.32
C ALA A 58 3.24 -1.36 -12.57
N GLU A 59 3.21 -0.10 -13.01
CA GLU A 59 3.95 0.97 -12.34
C GLU A 59 3.32 1.33 -10.98
N ALA A 60 1.98 1.40 -10.93
CA ALA A 60 1.25 1.59 -9.68
C ALA A 60 1.48 0.43 -8.70
N LEU A 61 1.40 -0.81 -9.20
CA LEU A 61 1.63 -2.01 -8.40
C LEU A 61 3.06 -2.03 -7.83
N ARG A 62 4.06 -1.74 -8.66
CA ARG A 62 5.46 -1.71 -8.24
C ARG A 62 5.68 -0.63 -7.18
N ALA A 63 5.27 0.60 -7.43
CA ALA A 63 5.47 1.71 -6.50
C ALA A 63 4.78 1.45 -5.14
N LEU A 64 3.56 0.91 -5.16
CA LEU A 64 2.84 0.56 -3.94
C LEU A 64 3.54 -0.58 -3.17
N SER A 65 3.97 -1.63 -3.88
CA SER A 65 4.68 -2.76 -3.26
C SER A 65 6.00 -2.32 -2.63
N GLU A 66 6.79 -1.51 -3.32
CA GLU A 66 8.05 -0.97 -2.82
C GLU A 66 7.84 -0.11 -1.56
N ALA A 67 6.81 0.73 -1.55
CA ALA A 67 6.49 1.57 -0.40
C ALA A 67 6.13 0.74 0.85
N ILE A 68 5.32 -0.31 0.68
CA ILE A 68 4.90 -1.20 1.77
C ILE A 68 6.08 -2.04 2.25
N GLU A 69 6.89 -2.57 1.33
CA GLU A 69 8.09 -3.34 1.67
C GLU A 69 9.12 -2.53 2.45
N ALA A 70 9.36 -1.29 2.02
CA ALA A 70 10.22 -0.37 2.75
C ALA A 70 9.70 -0.15 4.16
N ARG A 71 8.38 0.07 4.32
CA ARG A 71 7.78 0.30 5.62
C ARG A 71 7.87 -0.92 6.55
N ILE A 72 7.63 -2.12 6.03
CA ILE A 72 7.78 -3.37 6.81
C ILE A 72 9.23 -3.54 7.29
N ARG A 73 10.23 -3.16 6.49
CA ARG A 73 11.64 -3.21 6.91
C ARG A 73 11.93 -2.19 8.02
N GLU A 74 11.53 -0.93 7.83
CA GLU A 74 11.69 0.14 8.83
C GLU A 74 11.09 -0.27 10.19
N LEU A 75 9.86 -0.78 10.19
CA LEU A 75 9.19 -1.23 11.41
C LEU A 75 9.89 -2.41 12.11
N LYS A 76 10.59 -3.26 11.36
CA LYS A 76 11.34 -4.40 11.91
C LYS A 76 12.70 -3.98 12.46
N GLU A 77 13.32 -2.98 11.85
CA GLU A 77 14.59 -2.40 12.32
C GLU A 77 14.36 -1.59 13.61
N ASP A 78 13.26 -0.84 13.70
CA ASP A 78 12.88 -0.08 14.90
C ASP A 78 12.54 -0.95 16.13
N LEU A 79 12.29 -2.25 15.92
CA LEU A 79 11.99 -3.23 16.98
C LEU A 79 13.24 -3.94 17.55
N GLN A 80 14.44 -3.63 17.03
CA GLN A 80 15.73 -4.16 17.50
C GLN A 80 16.42 -3.21 18.47
#